data_AF-A0A3S1PM54-F1
#
_entry.id   AF-A0A3S1PM54-F1
#
_cell.length_a   1.000
_cell.length_b   1.000
_cell.length_c   1.000
_cell.angle_alpha   90.00
_cell.angle_beta   90.00
_cell.angle_gamma   90.00
#
_symmetry.space_group_name_H-M   'P 1'
#
loop_
_entity.id
_entity.type
_entity.pdbx_description
1 polymer ?
#
loop_
_entity_poly.entity_id
_entity_poly.type
_entity_poly.pdbx_seq_one_letter_code
_entity_poly.pdbx_strand_id
1 'polypeptide(L)' 'FAATWLGIPVSTTHTITGAIIGVGAARRVSAVRWGIAGNIVIAWIVTLPATALISALTYLAVGLAR' A
#
# COMPACT_ATOMS: atom_id res chain seq x y z
N PHE A 1 11.57 12.48 5.46
CA PHE A 1 13.02 12.24 5.57
C PHE A 1 13.42 11.36 6.74
N ALA A 2 12.70 11.36 7.88
CA ALA A 2 13.00 10.48 9.02
C ALA A 2 13.17 9.00 8.64
N ALA A 3 12.26 8.43 7.86
CA ALA A 3 12.36 7.03 7.41
C ALA A 3 13.65 6.75 6.60
N THR A 4 14.05 7.67 5.72
CA THR A 4 15.29 7.57 4.93
C THR A 4 16.52 7.62 5.82
N TRP A 5 16.55 8.52 6.81
CA TRP A 5 17.66 8.64 7.77
C TRP A 5 17.81 7.39 8.63
N LEU A 6 16.70 6.74 8.96
CA LEU A 6 16.67 5.51 9.75
C LEU A 6 16.84 4.24 8.90
N GLY A 7 16.96 4.37 7.56
CA GLY A 7 17.06 3.22 6.65
C GLY A 7 15.82 2.32 6.62
N ILE A 8 14.66 2.82 7.09
CA ILE A 8 13.43 2.02 7.19
C ILE A 8 12.74 2.02 5.82
N PRO A 9 12.52 0.84 5.20
CA PRO A 9 11.78 0.76 3.95
C PRO A 9 10.31 1.14 4.21
N VAL A 10 9.87 2.24 3.60
CA VAL A 10 8.50 2.76 3.72
C VAL A 10 7.87 2.94 2.35
N SER A 11 6.56 2.81 2.30
CA SER A 11 5.78 3.10 1.08
C SER A 11 5.50 4.59 0.95
N THR A 12 6.05 5.22 -0.09
CA THR A 12 5.77 6.64 -0.41
C THR A 12 4.32 6.84 -0.87
N THR A 13 3.71 5.84 -1.52
CA THR A 13 2.29 5.85 -1.91
C THR A 13 1.38 5.94 -0.68
N HIS A 14 1.58 5.08 0.33
CA HIS A 14 0.83 5.17 1.59
C HIS A 14 0.98 6.55 2.25
N THR A 15 2.22 7.06 2.27
CA THR A 15 2.53 8.34 2.90
C THR A 15 1.79 9.50 2.21
N ILE A 16 1.85 9.59 0.87
CA ILE A 16 1.19 10.65 0.11
C ILE A 16 -0.33 10.52 0.18
N THR A 17 -0.90 9.32 -0.01
CA THR A 17 -2.35 9.12 0.09
C THR A 17 -2.87 9.49 1.48
N GLY A 18 -2.18 9.07 2.55
CA GLY A 18 -2.52 9.44 3.92
C GLY A 18 -2.46 10.95 4.16
N ALA A 19 -1.44 11.63 3.62
CA ALA A 19 -1.34 13.09 3.71
C ALA A 19 -2.49 13.80 2.98
N ILE A 20 -2.89 13.35 1.79
CA ILE A 20 -4.02 13.90 1.04
C ILE A 20 -5.33 13.73 1.82
N ILE A 21 -5.57 12.54 2.38
CA ILE A 21 -6.75 12.27 3.22
C ILE A 21 -6.72 13.17 4.47
N GLY A 22 -5.57 13.29 5.13
CA GLY A 22 -5.39 14.10 6.33
C GLY A 22 -5.64 15.59 6.09
N VAL A 23 -5.07 16.17 5.02
CA VAL A 23 -5.30 17.57 4.65
C VAL A 23 -6.77 17.82 4.30
N GLY A 24 -7.41 16.89 3.58
CA GLY A 24 -8.84 16.97 3.28
C GLY A 24 -9.69 16.96 4.55
N ALA A 25 -9.43 16.02 5.46
CA ALA A 25 -10.14 15.88 6.73
C ALA A 25 -9.95 17.10 7.65
N ALA A 26 -8.75 17.68 7.69
CA ALA A 26 -8.44 18.86 8.48
C ALA A 26 -9.21 20.10 8.04
N ARG A 27 -9.54 20.23 6.74
CA ARG A 27 -10.45 21.29 6.27
C ARG A 27 -11.91 20.96 6.57
N ARG A 28 -12.36 19.78 6.16
CA ARG A 28 -13.71 19.25 6.43
C ARG A 28 -13.71 17.75 6.19
N VAL A 29 -14.20 16.96 7.14
CA VAL A 29 -14.27 15.49 7.03
C VAL A 29 -14.99 15.03 5.74
N SER A 30 -16.04 15.74 5.31
CA SER A 30 -16.76 15.41 4.08
C SER A 30 -16.04 15.79 2.78
N ALA A 31 -14.92 16.54 2.84
CA ALA A 31 -14.10 16.84 1.68
C ALA A 31 -13.29 15.61 1.22
N VAL A 32 -13.14 14.61 2.10
CA VAL A 32 -12.52 13.33 1.78
C VAL A 32 -13.50 12.45 1.02
N ARG A 33 -13.04 11.85 -0.09
CA ARG A 33 -13.78 10.82 -0.83
C ARG A 33 -13.62 9.46 -0.15
N TRP A 34 -14.38 9.23 0.91
CA TRP A 34 -14.26 8.02 1.75
C TRP A 34 -14.40 6.70 1.00
N GLY A 35 -15.25 6.64 -0.05
CA GLY A 35 -15.35 5.44 -0.90
C GLY A 35 -14.04 5.10 -1.62
N ILE A 36 -13.32 6.12 -2.11
CA ILE A 36 -12.01 5.92 -2.77
C ILE A 36 -10.96 5.55 -1.72
N ALA A 37 -10.94 6.25 -0.58
CA ALA A 37 -10.01 5.95 0.50
C ALA A 37 -10.15 4.50 0.99
N GLY A 38 -11.39 4.03 1.16
CA GLY A 38 -11.68 2.63 1.51
C GLY A 38 -11.19 1.63 0.47
N ASN A 39 -11.47 1.88 -0.81
CA ASN A 39 -10.99 1.03 -1.90
C ASN A 39 -9.46 0.94 -1.94
N ILE A 40 -8.76 2.04 -1.67
CA ILE A 40 -7.30 2.06 -1.59
C ILE A 40 -6.80 1.17 -0.43
N VAL A 41 -7.40 1.28 0.75
CA VAL A 41 -7.02 0.44 1.91
C VAL A 41 -7.25 -1.04 1.61
N ILE A 42 -8.38 -1.39 1.00
CA ILE A 42 -8.67 -2.77 0.58
C ILE A 42 -7.60 -3.24 -0.41
N ALA A 43 -7.24 -2.43 -1.39
CA ALA A 43 -6.18 -2.76 -2.34
C ALA A 43 -4.83 -3.00 -1.66
N TRP A 44 -4.45 -2.22 -0.65
CA TRP A 44 -3.22 -2.44 0.12
C TRP A 44 -3.22 -3.80 0.83
N ILE A 45 -4.34 -4.18 1.44
CA ILE A 45 -4.47 -5.46 2.12
C ILE A 45 -4.46 -6.63 1.14
N VAL A 46 -5.11 -6.50 -0.01
CA VAL A 46 -5.24 -7.59 -1.01
C VAL A 46 -3.95 -7.78 -1.83
N THR A 47 -3.21 -6.71 -2.09
CA THR A 47 -1.97 -6.78 -2.89
C THR A 47 -0.85 -7.55 -2.18
N LEU A 48 -0.78 -7.52 -0.85
CA LEU A 48 0.19 -8.30 -0.07
C LEU A 48 0.04 -9.83 -0.23
N PRO A 49 -1.12 -10.46 0.07
CA PRO A 49 -1.30 -11.89 -0.12
C PRO A 49 -1.26 -12.27 -1.61
N ALA A 50 -1.77 -11.43 -2.51
CA ALA A 50 -1.70 -11.70 -3.94
C ALA A 50 -0.25 -11.80 -4.43
N THR A 51 0.60 -10.84 -4.07
CA THR A 51 2.02 -10.86 -4.44
C THR A 51 2.79 -11.99 -3.77
N ALA A 52 2.49 -12.30 -2.51
CA ALA A 52 3.06 -13.44 -1.81
C ALA A 52 2.71 -14.78 -2.50
N LEU A 53 1.45 -14.97 -2.88
CA LEU A 53 0.99 -16.17 -3.58
C LEU A 53 1.65 -16.29 -4.96
N ILE A 54 1.65 -15.21 -5.75
CA ILE A 54 2.28 -15.20 -7.08
C ILE A 54 3.76 -15.52 -6.97
N SER A 55 4.46 -14.93 -6.00
CA SER A 55 5.88 -15.20 -5.75
C SER A 55 6.12 -16.68 -5.40
N ALA A 56 5.33 -17.26 -4.51
CA ALA A 56 5.44 -18.67 -4.13
C ALA A 56 5.20 -19.61 -5.32
N LEU A 57 4.14 -19.37 -6.10
CA LEU A 57 3.84 -20.17 -7.29
C LEU A 57 4.95 -20.06 -8.34
N THR A 58 5.49 -18.87 -8.54
CA THR A 58 6.60 -18.64 -9.49
C THR A 58 7.86 -19.38 -9.04
N TYR A 59 8.18 -19.34 -7.75
CA TYR A 59 9.33 -20.06 -7.20
C TYR A 59 9.19 -21.57 -7.40
N LEU A 60 8.01 -22.13 -7.11
CA LEU A 60 7.74 -23.57 -7.31
C LEU A 60 7.80 -23.96 -8.80
N ALA A 61 7.23 -23.14 -9.68
CA ALA A 61 7.26 -23.38 -11.12
C ALA A 61 8.70 -23.42 -11.67
N VAL A 62 9.56 -22.49 -11.24
CA VAL A 62 10.99 -22.51 -11.60
C VAL A 62 11.70 -23.71 -10.99
N GLY A 63 11.35 -24.10 -9.76
CA GLY A 63 11.91 -25.29 -9.11
C GLY A 63 11.58 -26.60 -9.82
N LEU A 64 10.40 -26.73 -10.42
CA LEU A 64 9.99 -27.88 -11.22
C LEU A 64 10.71 -27.98 -12.57
N ALA A 65 11.25 -26.86 -13.07
CA ALA A 65 11.97 -26.78 -14.35
C ALA A 65 13.50 -27.01 -14.21
N ARG A 66 13.99 -27.26 -12.99
CA ARG A 66 15.37 -27.64 -12.68
C ARG A 66 15.46 -29.13 -12.41
#